data_AF-A0A963DXG4-F1
#
_entry.id   AF-A0A963DXG4-F1
#
_cell.length_a   1.000
_cell.length_b   1.000
_cell.length_c   1.000
_cell.angle_alpha   90.00
_cell.angle_beta   90.00
_cell.angle_gamma   90.00
#
_symmetry.space_group_name_H-M   'P 1'
#
loop_
_entity.id
_entity.type
_entity.pdbx_description
1 polymer ?
#
loop_
_entity_poly.entity_id
_entity_poly.type
_entity_poly.pdbx_seq_one_letter_code
_entity_poly.pdbx_strand_id
1 'polypeptide(L)'
;ERRAVTAYTAAVNNLRRLGARRADARDETRRIEQRLGALFVQRGFRVLVNYELLPLLADAPDVGEIDLICARDGRLFVLELKSTYVRRSVKEAWTHRHSTLRKAGLQLQRKVKGVRSAMEYGGSLHQALALEGDCMPEITAWIVDTSIECDHQRFHDFLKVSVEEVLIALRDDRHWLDDPDGLFQAGKTSGELIAWDSDSATSTSLYPDGFSATSFVEVIESATVWDFLDGKTVQ
;
A
#
# COMPACT_ATOMS: atom_id res chain seq x y z
N GLU A 1 2.47 2.47 -23.75
CA GLU A 1 2.94 2.86 -22.40
C GLU A 1 2.34 4.15 -21.86
N ARG A 2 2.68 5.37 -22.34
CA ARG A 2 2.20 6.62 -21.70
C ARG A 2 0.67 6.83 -21.68
N ARG A 3 -0.10 6.22 -22.59
CA ARG A 3 -1.55 6.46 -22.71
C ARG A 3 -2.43 5.58 -21.82
N ALA A 4 -2.04 4.33 -21.56
CA ALA A 4 -2.79 3.42 -20.69
C ALA A 4 -2.71 3.87 -19.22
N VAL A 5 -1.52 4.26 -18.76
CA VAL A 5 -1.30 4.94 -17.48
C VAL A 5 -2.13 6.23 -17.40
N THR A 6 -2.22 7.00 -18.50
CA THR A 6 -3.02 8.24 -18.53
C THR A 6 -4.53 7.97 -18.44
N ALA A 7 -5.04 6.89 -19.03
CA ALA A 7 -6.47 6.55 -19.00
C ALA A 7 -6.92 6.02 -17.63
N TYR A 8 -6.13 5.14 -17.01
CA TYR A 8 -6.35 4.69 -15.62
C TYR A 8 -6.28 5.86 -14.64
N THR A 9 -5.23 6.70 -14.77
CA THR A 9 -5.09 7.93 -13.99
C THR A 9 -6.27 8.88 -14.22
N ALA A 10 -6.77 9.04 -15.45
CA ALA A 10 -7.92 9.90 -15.76
C ALA A 10 -9.26 9.39 -15.19
N ALA A 11 -9.47 8.07 -15.17
CA ALA A 11 -10.66 7.47 -14.57
C ALA A 11 -10.66 7.61 -13.04
N VAL A 12 -9.53 7.30 -12.39
CA VAL A 12 -9.31 7.54 -10.96
C VAL A 12 -9.45 9.03 -10.62
N ASN A 13 -8.94 9.91 -11.49
CA ASN A 13 -9.07 11.37 -11.36
C ASN A 13 -10.52 11.85 -11.42
N ASN A 14 -11.36 11.25 -12.28
CA ASN A 14 -12.76 11.62 -12.38
C ASN A 14 -13.54 11.23 -11.12
N LEU A 15 -13.25 10.06 -10.55
CA LEU A 15 -13.89 9.58 -9.33
C LEU A 15 -13.48 10.40 -8.10
N ARG A 16 -12.20 10.80 -7.99
CA ARG A 16 -11.70 11.61 -6.86
C ARG A 16 -12.11 13.08 -6.94
N ARG A 17 -12.31 13.63 -8.14
CA ARG A 17 -12.75 15.04 -8.36
C ARG A 17 -14.19 15.30 -7.90
N LEU A 18 -15.04 14.27 -7.88
CA LEU A 18 -16.43 14.37 -7.44
C LEU A 18 -16.58 14.49 -5.90
N GLY A 19 -15.54 14.18 -5.12
CA GLY A 19 -15.55 14.21 -3.64
C GLY A 19 -14.85 15.41 -3.00
N ALA A 20 -14.56 16.49 -3.74
CA ALA A 20 -13.77 17.61 -3.23
C ALA A 20 -14.60 18.69 -2.52
N ARG A 21 -15.08 18.41 -1.31
CA ARG A 21 -15.22 19.43 -0.25
C ARG A 21 -14.33 19.05 0.93
N ARG A 22 -13.79 20.03 1.66
CA ARG A 22 -12.72 19.81 2.65
C ARG A 22 -13.11 18.90 3.84
N ALA A 23 -14.41 18.77 4.12
CA ALA A 23 -14.95 17.80 5.05
C ALA A 23 -14.92 16.38 4.43
N ASP A 24 -15.41 16.25 3.20
CA ASP A 24 -15.39 15.03 2.40
C ASP A 24 -13.98 14.44 2.24
N ALA A 25 -12.91 15.27 2.20
CA ALA A 25 -11.55 14.79 2.07
C ALA A 25 -11.03 14.04 3.31
N ARG A 26 -11.37 14.50 4.53
CA ARG A 26 -11.02 13.79 5.77
C ARG A 26 -11.85 12.52 5.90
N ASP A 27 -13.14 12.61 5.59
CA ASP A 27 -14.03 11.46 5.58
C ASP A 27 -13.57 10.42 4.54
N GLU A 28 -13.05 10.85 3.40
CA GLU A 28 -12.52 9.95 2.38
C GLU A 28 -11.22 9.28 2.81
N THR A 29 -10.28 10.02 3.42
CA THR A 29 -9.07 9.40 4.00
C THR A 29 -9.46 8.34 5.03
N ARG A 30 -10.39 8.67 5.94
CA ARG A 30 -10.89 7.71 6.93
C ARG A 30 -11.57 6.49 6.31
N ARG A 31 -12.32 6.68 5.23
CA ARG A 31 -12.90 5.56 4.46
C ARG A 31 -11.82 4.69 3.81
N ILE A 32 -10.73 5.27 3.33
CA ILE A 32 -9.60 4.50 2.79
C ILE A 32 -8.94 3.68 3.91
N GLU A 33 -8.67 4.29 5.07
CA GLU A 33 -8.09 3.60 6.24
C GLU A 33 -8.95 2.40 6.65
N GLN A 34 -10.26 2.61 6.81
CA GLN A 34 -11.20 1.55 7.21
C GLN A 34 -11.32 0.44 6.17
N ARG A 35 -11.40 0.79 4.88
CA ARG A 35 -11.45 -0.21 3.80
C ARG A 35 -10.16 -1.02 3.73
N LEU A 36 -9.01 -0.36 3.89
CA LEU A 36 -7.73 -1.04 3.90
C LEU A 36 -7.62 -1.97 5.11
N GLY A 37 -8.02 -1.50 6.30
CA GLY A 37 -8.06 -2.32 7.50
C GLY A 37 -8.96 -3.55 7.35
N ALA A 38 -10.13 -3.41 6.72
CA ALA A 38 -11.02 -4.54 6.45
C ALA A 38 -10.40 -5.59 5.51
N LEU A 39 -9.58 -5.18 4.53
CA LEU A 39 -8.87 -6.10 3.65
C LEU A 39 -7.76 -6.85 4.38
N PHE A 40 -7.02 -6.18 5.27
CA PHE A 40 -6.09 -6.85 6.17
C PHE A 40 -6.82 -7.88 7.05
N VAL A 41 -7.98 -7.55 7.62
CA VAL A 41 -8.79 -8.51 8.40
C VAL A 41 -9.24 -9.70 7.54
N GLN A 42 -9.67 -9.48 6.29
CA GLN A 42 -10.01 -10.57 5.37
C GLN A 42 -8.82 -11.48 5.07
N ARG A 43 -7.61 -10.92 5.10
CA ARG A 43 -6.34 -11.66 5.03
C ARG A 43 -5.87 -12.13 6.41
N GLY A 44 -6.75 -12.29 7.39
CA GLY A 44 -6.43 -12.92 8.68
C GLY A 44 -5.55 -12.10 9.62
N PHE A 45 -5.34 -10.81 9.36
CA PHE A 45 -4.65 -9.94 10.29
C PHE A 45 -5.55 -9.51 11.44
N ARG A 46 -4.95 -9.32 12.61
CA ARG A 46 -5.54 -8.53 13.69
C ARG A 46 -5.20 -7.07 13.41
N VAL A 47 -6.20 -6.18 13.40
CA VAL A 47 -6.04 -4.81 12.88
C VAL A 47 -6.59 -3.79 13.86
N LEU A 48 -5.81 -2.73 14.10
CA LEU A 48 -6.23 -1.50 14.73
C LEU A 48 -6.13 -0.36 13.71
N VAL A 49 -7.21 0.40 13.56
CA VAL A 49 -7.27 1.56 12.65
C VAL A 49 -7.36 2.81 13.51
N ASN A 50 -6.57 3.83 13.19
CA ASN A 50 -6.54 5.12 13.86
C ASN A 50 -6.29 4.98 15.37
N TYR A 51 -5.21 4.27 15.71
CA TYR A 51 -4.90 3.89 17.07
C TYR A 51 -3.94 4.87 17.74
N GLU A 52 -4.31 5.40 18.90
CA GLU A 52 -3.44 6.23 19.72
C GLU A 52 -2.71 5.38 20.76
N LEU A 53 -1.38 5.47 20.77
CA LEU A 53 -0.57 4.81 21.80
C LEU A 53 -0.69 5.57 23.11
N LEU A 54 -1.02 4.84 24.18
CA LEU A 54 -0.96 5.40 25.52
C LEU A 54 0.50 5.69 25.90
N PRO A 55 0.81 6.89 26.40
CA PRO A 55 2.15 7.22 26.89
C PRO A 55 2.56 6.24 28.00
N LEU A 56 3.76 5.66 27.88
CA LEU A 56 4.32 4.79 28.93
C LEU A 56 4.78 5.59 30.17
N LEU A 57 5.08 6.87 29.97
CA LEU A 57 5.49 7.82 31.01
C LEU A 57 4.73 9.14 30.81
N ALA A 58 4.45 9.86 31.89
CA ALA A 58 3.67 11.10 31.84
C ALA A 58 4.29 12.19 30.93
N ASP A 59 5.63 12.21 30.82
CA ASP A 59 6.38 13.18 30.00
C ASP A 59 6.84 12.60 28.65
N ALA A 60 6.38 11.40 28.28
CA ALA A 60 6.76 10.82 27.00
C ALA A 60 6.19 11.68 25.84
N PRO A 61 6.98 11.89 24.78
CA PRO A 61 6.52 12.65 23.63
C PRO A 61 5.32 11.97 23.00
N ASP A 62 4.29 12.76 22.67
CA ASP A 62 3.11 12.29 21.97
C ASP A 62 3.52 11.66 20.62
N VAL A 63 3.17 10.39 20.46
CA VAL A 63 3.43 9.62 19.24
C VAL A 63 2.41 9.95 18.15
N GLY A 64 1.23 10.45 18.56
CA GLY A 64 0.08 10.70 17.72
C GLY A 64 -0.67 9.42 17.31
N GLU A 65 -1.82 9.61 16.69
CA GLU A 65 -2.63 8.56 16.08
C GLU A 65 -1.84 7.83 14.99
N ILE A 66 -1.86 6.49 15.00
CA ILE A 66 -1.29 5.61 13.97
C ILE A 66 -2.43 5.10 13.08
N ASP A 67 -2.34 5.38 11.79
CA ASP A 67 -3.43 5.17 10.84
C ASP A 67 -3.82 3.68 10.75
N LEU A 68 -2.86 2.78 10.58
CA LEU A 68 -3.10 1.34 10.73
C LEU A 68 -1.96 0.62 11.46
N ILE A 69 -2.35 -0.32 12.34
CA ILE A 69 -1.48 -1.35 12.89
C ILE A 69 -2.09 -2.71 12.55
N CYS A 70 -1.35 -3.56 11.86
CA CYS A 70 -1.82 -4.90 11.47
C CYS A 70 -0.85 -5.96 11.96
N ALA A 71 -1.31 -7.04 12.57
CA ALA A 71 -0.45 -8.11 13.06
C ALA A 71 -0.91 -9.50 12.62
N ARG A 72 0.04 -10.31 12.15
CA ARG A 72 -0.17 -11.70 11.71
C ARG A 72 1.18 -12.41 11.57
N ASP A 73 1.22 -13.73 11.84
CA ASP A 73 2.38 -14.60 11.59
C ASP A 73 3.69 -14.08 12.22
N GLY A 74 3.63 -13.52 13.44
CA GLY A 74 4.80 -12.94 14.12
C GLY A 74 5.33 -11.63 13.50
N ARG A 75 4.59 -11.03 12.57
CA ARG A 75 4.88 -9.72 11.97
C ARG A 75 3.87 -8.67 12.41
N LEU A 76 4.34 -7.44 12.50
CA LEU A 76 3.54 -6.26 12.81
C LEU A 76 3.82 -5.14 11.81
N PHE A 77 2.77 -4.67 11.16
CA PHE A 77 2.79 -3.57 10.21
C PHE A 77 2.40 -2.27 10.91
N VAL A 78 3.16 -1.21 10.68
CA VAL A 78 2.82 0.17 11.07
C VAL A 78 2.70 1.00 9.79
N LEU A 79 1.48 1.42 9.44
CA LEU A 79 1.22 2.11 8.18
C LEU A 79 0.85 3.57 8.43
N GLU A 80 1.48 4.45 7.66
CA GLU A 80 1.13 5.87 7.58
C GLU A 80 0.46 6.16 6.23
N LEU A 81 -0.84 6.45 6.23
CA LEU A 81 -1.59 6.81 5.05
C LEU A 81 -1.47 8.31 4.74
N LYS A 82 -0.99 8.63 3.54
CA LYS A 82 -0.99 9.98 2.98
C LYS A 82 -2.00 10.07 1.83
N SER A 83 -3.11 10.73 2.12
CA SER A 83 -4.09 11.13 1.11
C SER A 83 -3.69 12.46 0.50
N THR A 84 -3.41 12.46 -0.80
CA THR A 84 -2.96 13.63 -1.53
C THR A 84 -3.53 13.63 -2.94
N TYR A 85 -3.93 14.81 -3.44
CA TYR A 85 -4.48 14.94 -4.78
C TYR A 85 -3.40 14.78 -5.86
N VAL A 86 -3.82 14.28 -7.03
CA VAL A 86 -2.97 14.19 -8.22
C VAL A 86 -2.47 15.59 -8.61
N ARG A 87 -1.16 15.68 -8.80
CA ARG A 87 -0.45 16.94 -8.99
C ARG A 87 -0.61 17.41 -10.42
N ARG A 88 -0.83 18.70 -10.59
CA ARG A 88 -1.02 19.33 -11.90
C ARG A 88 0.27 19.93 -12.45
N SER A 89 1.34 19.94 -11.66
CA SER A 89 2.64 20.49 -12.07
C SER A 89 3.84 19.73 -11.48
N VAL A 90 4.98 19.84 -12.15
CA VAL A 90 6.28 19.33 -11.68
C VAL A 90 6.66 19.93 -10.33
N LYS A 91 6.30 21.20 -10.08
CA LYS A 91 6.57 21.89 -8.81
C LYS A 91 5.81 21.24 -7.64
N GLU A 92 4.53 20.92 -7.84
CA GLU A 92 3.72 20.22 -6.83
C GLU A 92 4.24 18.81 -6.55
N ALA A 93 4.66 18.08 -7.60
CA ALA A 93 5.29 16.77 -7.45
C ALA A 93 6.61 16.88 -6.68
N TRP A 94 7.42 17.91 -6.95
CA TRP A 94 8.66 18.16 -6.23
C TRP A 94 8.43 18.49 -4.75
N THR A 95 7.48 19.39 -4.45
CA THR A 95 7.11 19.74 -3.06
C THR A 95 6.55 18.53 -2.31
N HIS A 96 5.71 17.72 -2.96
CA HIS A 96 5.16 16.51 -2.36
C HIS A 96 6.27 15.56 -1.91
N ARG A 97 7.21 15.26 -2.81
CA ARG A 97 8.36 14.42 -2.52
C ARG A 97 9.26 14.99 -1.42
N HIS A 98 9.67 16.25 -1.55
CA HIS A 98 10.71 16.83 -0.70
C HIS A 98 10.20 17.37 0.64
N SER A 99 8.88 17.53 0.80
CA SER A 99 8.26 18.02 2.05
C SER A 99 7.32 16.97 2.66
N THR A 100 6.26 16.58 1.95
CA THR A 100 5.22 15.69 2.49
C THR A 100 5.77 14.31 2.84
N LEU A 101 6.41 13.64 1.88
CA LEU A 101 6.93 12.27 2.11
C LEU A 101 8.11 12.25 3.08
N ARG A 102 8.98 13.28 3.08
CA ARG A 102 10.02 13.42 4.12
C ARG A 102 9.43 13.57 5.51
N LYS A 103 8.38 14.39 5.67
CA LYS A 103 7.67 14.54 6.95
C LYS A 103 6.96 13.25 7.37
N ALA A 104 6.34 12.56 6.42
CA ALA A 104 5.72 11.25 6.65
C ALA A 104 6.74 10.24 7.19
N GLY A 105 7.93 10.15 6.59
CA GLY A 105 8.99 9.28 7.09
C GLY A 105 9.43 9.62 8.51
N LEU A 106 9.55 10.92 8.86
CA LEU A 106 9.87 11.34 10.22
C LEU A 106 8.74 11.04 11.23
N GLN A 107 7.48 11.21 10.81
CA GLN A 107 6.31 10.83 11.60
C GLN A 107 6.32 9.32 11.88
N LEU A 108 6.50 8.51 10.83
CA LEU A 108 6.54 7.06 10.92
C LEU A 108 7.72 6.58 11.77
N GLN A 109 8.89 7.24 11.70
CA GLN A 109 10.03 6.95 12.57
C GLN A 109 9.68 7.05 14.06
N ARG A 110 8.94 8.10 14.45
CA ARG A 110 8.50 8.30 15.84
C ARG A 110 7.44 7.26 16.22
N LYS A 111 6.49 6.98 15.32
CA LYS A 111 5.46 5.96 15.51
C LYS A 111 6.05 4.57 15.73
N VAL A 112 6.98 4.15 14.90
CA VAL A 112 7.67 2.85 15.03
C VAL A 112 8.43 2.74 16.35
N LYS A 113 9.11 3.82 16.79
CA LYS A 113 9.75 3.85 18.12
C LYS A 113 8.72 3.68 19.25
N GLY A 114 7.60 4.40 19.17
CA GLY A 114 6.50 4.27 20.14
C GLY A 114 5.90 2.87 20.18
N VAL A 115 5.62 2.28 19.01
CA VAL A 115 5.11 0.90 18.89
C VAL A 115 6.09 -0.10 19.48
N ARG A 116 7.39 0.03 19.18
CA ARG A 116 8.42 -0.86 19.74
C ARG A 116 8.44 -0.78 21.27
N SER A 117 8.45 0.43 21.83
CA SER A 117 8.40 0.59 23.30
C SER A 117 7.10 0.06 23.89
N ALA A 118 5.95 0.28 23.22
CA ALA A 118 4.68 -0.25 23.66
C ALA A 118 4.62 -1.77 23.57
N MET A 119 5.32 -2.41 22.64
CA MET A 119 5.46 -3.86 22.59
C MET A 119 6.37 -4.36 23.72
N GLU A 120 7.53 -3.73 23.93
CA GLU A 120 8.50 -4.18 24.94
C GLU A 120 8.01 -4.00 26.39
N TYR A 121 7.27 -2.92 26.67
CA TYR A 121 6.91 -2.53 28.05
C TYR A 121 5.40 -2.34 28.27
N GLY A 122 4.58 -2.35 27.21
CA GLY A 122 3.16 -2.05 27.26
C GLY A 122 2.27 -3.26 27.00
N GLY A 123 1.57 -3.73 28.03
CA GLY A 123 0.57 -4.80 27.87
C GLY A 123 -0.64 -4.38 27.03
N SER A 124 -0.92 -3.08 26.89
CA SER A 124 -2.13 -2.58 26.23
C SER A 124 -2.17 -2.83 24.74
N LEU A 125 -1.04 -2.67 24.02
CA LEU A 125 -1.01 -2.91 22.58
C LEU A 125 -1.05 -4.41 22.25
N HIS A 126 -0.35 -5.24 23.05
CA HIS A 126 -0.45 -6.70 22.99
C HIS A 126 -1.90 -7.17 23.19
N GLN A 127 -2.59 -6.62 24.19
CA GLN A 127 -3.98 -6.95 24.48
C GLN A 127 -4.94 -6.45 23.38
N ALA A 128 -4.75 -5.22 22.89
CA ALA A 128 -5.60 -4.64 21.84
C ALA A 128 -5.49 -5.40 20.53
N LEU A 129 -4.28 -5.85 20.17
CA LEU A 129 -4.05 -6.74 19.04
C LEU A 129 -4.28 -8.21 19.38
N ALA A 130 -4.60 -8.57 20.62
CA ALA A 130 -4.76 -9.93 21.11
C ALA A 130 -3.68 -10.90 20.57
N LEU A 131 -2.41 -10.48 20.68
CA LEU A 131 -1.26 -11.27 20.24
C LEU A 131 -1.01 -12.44 21.20
N GLU A 132 -0.59 -13.56 20.63
CA GLU A 132 -0.25 -14.77 21.38
C GLU A 132 1.27 -14.91 21.43
N GLY A 133 1.81 -15.08 22.64
CA GLY A 133 3.24 -15.24 22.89
C GLY A 133 3.97 -13.96 23.27
N ASP A 134 5.10 -14.13 23.96
CA ASP A 134 5.94 -13.04 24.47
C ASP A 134 7.08 -12.65 23.51
N CYS A 135 7.10 -13.18 22.27
CA CYS A 135 8.14 -12.85 21.31
C CYS A 135 7.85 -11.51 20.63
N MET A 136 8.88 -10.65 20.54
CA MET A 136 8.77 -9.38 19.82
C MET A 136 8.52 -9.64 18.33
N PRO A 137 7.41 -9.13 17.75
CA PRO A 137 7.14 -9.32 16.34
C PRO A 137 8.14 -8.54 15.48
N GLU A 138 8.38 -9.02 14.27
CA GLU A 138 9.14 -8.27 13.28
C GLU A 138 8.29 -7.08 12.81
N ILE A 139 8.81 -5.86 12.99
CA ILE A 139 8.07 -4.63 12.65
C ILE A 139 8.45 -4.18 11.24
N THR A 140 7.47 -4.16 10.35
CA THR A 140 7.55 -3.57 9.00
C THR A 140 6.74 -2.28 8.98
N ALA A 141 7.27 -1.22 8.36
CA ALA A 141 6.59 0.06 8.35
C ALA A 141 6.68 0.74 6.99
N TRP A 142 5.53 1.19 6.49
CA TRP A 142 5.41 1.78 5.16
C TRP A 142 4.65 3.09 5.19
N ILE A 143 5.04 3.99 4.28
CA ILE A 143 4.23 5.14 3.90
C ILE A 143 3.32 4.68 2.77
N VAL A 144 2.03 4.58 3.05
CA VAL A 144 1.03 4.23 2.05
C VAL A 144 0.46 5.53 1.49
N ASP A 145 0.50 5.74 0.19
CA ASP A 145 0.02 6.98 -0.43
C ASP A 145 -1.08 6.68 -1.44
N THR A 146 -2.08 7.55 -1.54
CA THR A 146 -3.09 7.48 -2.62
C THR A 146 -2.53 7.75 -4.02
N SER A 147 -1.24 8.04 -4.13
CA SER A 147 -0.52 8.27 -5.36
C SER A 147 0.50 7.20 -5.63
N ILE A 148 0.72 6.88 -6.90
CA ILE A 148 1.77 5.98 -7.39
C ILE A 148 3.14 6.66 -7.52
N GLU A 149 3.21 8.00 -7.48
CA GLU A 149 4.48 8.70 -7.69
C GLU A 149 5.45 8.44 -6.53
N CYS A 150 6.71 8.11 -6.84
CA CYS A 150 7.72 7.71 -5.86
C CYS A 150 7.45 6.37 -5.15
N ASP A 151 6.60 5.49 -5.71
CA ASP A 151 6.56 4.10 -5.25
C ASP A 151 7.96 3.48 -5.29
N HIS A 152 8.21 2.60 -4.32
CA HIS A 152 9.48 1.91 -4.09
C HIS A 152 10.67 2.81 -3.75
N GLN A 153 10.40 4.06 -3.39
CA GLN A 153 11.41 4.96 -2.83
C GLN A 153 11.32 5.03 -1.32
N ARG A 154 12.47 5.24 -0.67
CA ARG A 154 12.56 5.30 0.79
C ARG A 154 12.63 6.73 1.31
N PHE A 155 11.92 6.98 2.41
CA PHE A 155 11.92 8.24 3.13
C PHE A 155 12.16 7.97 4.62
N HIS A 156 13.32 8.40 5.13
CA HIS A 156 13.81 7.95 6.46
C HIS A 156 13.80 6.42 6.57
N ASP A 157 14.29 5.76 5.52
CA ASP A 157 14.39 4.29 5.37
C ASP A 157 13.07 3.53 5.24
N PHE A 158 11.92 4.19 5.43
CA PHE A 158 10.61 3.59 5.19
C PHE A 158 10.23 3.58 3.71
N LEU A 159 9.79 2.42 3.22
CA LEU A 159 9.29 2.27 1.86
C LEU A 159 8.01 3.10 1.68
N LYS A 160 7.92 3.80 0.56
CA LYS A 160 6.68 4.42 0.11
C LYS A 160 6.04 3.54 -0.97
N VAL A 161 4.77 3.23 -0.80
CA VAL A 161 3.97 2.40 -1.72
C VAL A 161 2.61 3.03 -1.94
N SER A 162 1.99 2.72 -3.07
CA SER A 162 0.64 3.21 -3.36
C SER A 162 -0.43 2.36 -2.68
N VAL A 163 -1.58 2.98 -2.39
CA VAL A 163 -2.78 2.24 -1.97
C VAL A 163 -3.13 1.20 -3.03
N GLU A 164 -3.03 1.53 -4.31
CA GLU A 164 -3.32 0.64 -5.43
C GLU A 164 -2.48 -0.65 -5.37
N GLU A 165 -1.17 -0.54 -5.17
CA GLU A 165 -0.28 -1.71 -5.04
C GLU A 165 -0.66 -2.59 -3.84
N VAL A 166 -0.88 -1.97 -2.69
CA VAL A 166 -1.28 -2.67 -1.46
C VAL A 166 -2.62 -3.39 -1.66
N LEU A 167 -3.58 -2.77 -2.35
CA LEU A 167 -4.88 -3.38 -2.67
C LEU A 167 -4.73 -4.59 -3.60
N ILE A 168 -3.91 -4.48 -4.65
CA ILE A 168 -3.67 -5.58 -5.59
C ILE A 168 -3.03 -6.77 -4.87
N ALA A 169 -2.01 -6.51 -4.04
CA ALA A 169 -1.36 -7.54 -3.23
C ALA A 169 -2.34 -8.16 -2.20
N LEU A 170 -3.10 -7.36 -1.46
CA LEU A 170 -4.09 -7.88 -0.51
C LEU A 170 -5.27 -8.61 -1.16
N ARG A 171 -5.49 -8.45 -2.47
CA ARG A 171 -6.56 -9.16 -3.19
C ARG A 171 -6.06 -10.27 -4.07
N ASP A 172 -4.75 -10.33 -4.30
CA ASP A 172 -4.14 -11.22 -5.30
C ASP A 172 -4.72 -10.97 -6.71
N ASP A 173 -5.00 -9.69 -6.98
CA ASP A 173 -5.70 -9.22 -8.18
C ASP A 173 -4.73 -8.89 -9.32
N ARG A 174 -3.48 -9.38 -9.27
CA ARG A 174 -2.45 -9.07 -10.28
C ARG A 174 -2.92 -9.43 -11.69
N HIS A 175 -3.68 -10.50 -11.83
CA HIS A 175 -4.22 -10.96 -13.10
C HIS A 175 -5.10 -9.95 -13.83
N TRP A 176 -5.67 -8.96 -13.14
CA TRP A 176 -6.40 -7.87 -13.78
C TRP A 176 -5.50 -6.81 -14.41
N LEU A 177 -4.19 -6.83 -14.12
CA LEU A 177 -3.20 -5.99 -14.80
C LEU A 177 -2.79 -6.56 -16.16
N ASP A 178 -2.98 -7.87 -16.36
CA ASP A 178 -2.77 -8.49 -17.66
C ASP A 178 -3.84 -7.97 -18.64
N ASP A 179 -3.42 -7.59 -19.86
CA ASP A 179 -4.30 -7.15 -20.96
C ASP A 179 -4.39 -8.27 -22.02
N PRO A 180 -5.08 -9.40 -21.73
CA PRO A 180 -5.12 -10.54 -22.65
C PRO A 180 -5.79 -10.20 -23.99
N ASP A 181 -6.74 -9.26 -23.97
CA ASP A 181 -7.50 -8.84 -25.15
C ASP A 181 -6.85 -7.68 -25.92
N GLY A 182 -5.70 -7.16 -25.47
CA GLY A 182 -5.06 -6.01 -26.08
C GLY A 182 -5.93 -4.74 -26.08
N LEU A 183 -6.90 -4.64 -25.17
CA LEU A 183 -7.84 -3.51 -25.05
C LEU A 183 -7.10 -2.20 -24.74
N PHE A 184 -5.97 -2.27 -24.03
CA PHE A 184 -5.09 -1.14 -23.77
C PHE A 184 -4.01 -0.94 -24.87
N GLN A 185 -3.91 -1.88 -25.82
CA GLN A 185 -3.09 -1.80 -27.04
C GLN A 185 -3.84 -1.24 -28.26
N ALA A 186 -5.02 -0.63 -28.07
CA ALA A 186 -5.78 0.07 -29.11
C ALA A 186 -4.98 1.25 -29.70
N GLY A 187 -4.17 0.95 -30.72
CA GLY A 187 -3.29 1.89 -31.41
C GLY A 187 -2.33 1.26 -32.42
N LYS A 188 -2.17 -0.06 -32.45
CA LYS A 188 -1.48 -0.77 -33.55
C LYS A 188 -2.51 -1.48 -34.44
N THR A 189 -3.19 -0.72 -35.29
CA THR A 189 -3.85 -1.29 -36.46
C THR A 189 -2.81 -1.58 -37.53
N SER A 190 -2.57 -2.86 -37.81
CA SER A 190 -2.35 -3.42 -39.15
C SER A 190 -2.58 -4.93 -39.05
N GLY A 191 -3.51 -5.43 -39.86
CA GLY A 191 -4.16 -6.71 -39.67
C GLY A 191 -3.27 -7.93 -39.84
N GLU A 192 -3.44 -8.87 -38.93
CA GLU A 192 -3.41 -10.30 -39.16
C GLU A 192 -4.30 -10.90 -38.07
N LEU A 193 -5.28 -11.70 -38.47
CA LEU A 193 -6.13 -12.47 -37.56
C LEU A 193 -5.23 -13.54 -36.91
N ILE A 194 -4.61 -13.20 -35.80
CA ILE A 194 -3.81 -14.15 -35.03
C ILE A 194 -4.79 -15.10 -34.34
N ALA A 195 -4.63 -16.39 -34.65
CA ALA A 195 -5.38 -17.48 -34.07
C ALA A 195 -5.37 -17.41 -32.55
N TRP A 196 -6.53 -17.67 -31.96
CA TRP A 196 -6.75 -17.67 -30.52
C TRP A 196 -6.07 -18.90 -29.91
N ASP A 197 -4.78 -18.77 -29.59
CA ASP A 197 -4.09 -19.74 -28.74
C ASP A 197 -4.45 -19.37 -27.29
N SER A 198 -5.54 -19.96 -26.80
CA SER A 198 -6.14 -19.72 -25.48
C SER A 198 -5.33 -20.30 -24.32
N ASP A 199 -4.00 -20.37 -24.44
CA ASP A 199 -3.14 -21.11 -23.50
C ASP A 199 -2.03 -20.25 -22.83
N SER A 200 -1.97 -18.93 -23.04
CA SER A 200 -0.82 -18.10 -22.59
C SER A 200 -1.09 -17.05 -21.49
N ALA A 201 -2.19 -17.14 -20.74
CA ALA A 201 -2.39 -16.28 -19.58
C ALA A 201 -2.71 -17.11 -18.32
N THR A 202 -1.81 -18.02 -17.96
CA THR A 202 -1.75 -18.51 -16.57
C THR A 202 -1.26 -17.36 -15.70
N SER A 203 -2.17 -16.44 -15.39
CA SER A 203 -1.86 -15.38 -14.44
C SER A 203 -1.65 -16.04 -13.09
N THR A 204 -0.38 -16.15 -12.72
CA THR A 204 0.04 -16.90 -11.55
C THR A 204 -0.20 -16.02 -10.33
N SER A 205 -0.89 -16.56 -9.33
CA SER A 205 -1.08 -15.91 -8.03
C SER A 205 0.23 -15.31 -7.52
N LEU A 206 0.14 -14.12 -6.88
CA LEU A 206 1.25 -13.52 -6.12
C LEU A 206 1.67 -14.40 -4.93
N TYR A 207 0.85 -15.36 -4.53
CA TYR A 207 1.04 -16.24 -3.37
C TYR A 207 0.81 -17.70 -3.75
N PRO A 208 1.64 -18.31 -4.60
CA PRO A 208 1.45 -19.68 -5.07
C PRO A 208 1.41 -20.72 -3.93
N ASP A 209 2.18 -20.46 -2.86
CA ASP A 209 2.23 -21.30 -1.66
C ASP A 209 1.22 -20.86 -0.57
N GLY A 210 0.28 -19.97 -0.93
CA GLY A 210 -0.69 -19.37 -0.02
C GLY A 210 -0.19 -18.07 0.61
N PHE A 211 -1.15 -17.26 1.09
CA PHE A 211 -0.86 -15.95 1.65
C PHE A 211 -0.34 -16.05 3.10
N SER A 212 0.82 -15.45 3.36
CA SER A 212 1.38 -15.18 4.68
C SER A 212 1.78 -13.71 4.82
N ALA A 213 1.97 -13.25 6.05
CA ALA A 213 2.50 -11.90 6.27
C ALA A 213 3.91 -11.72 5.67
N THR A 214 4.75 -12.75 5.69
CA THR A 214 6.11 -12.72 5.10
C THR A 214 6.05 -12.59 3.58
N SER A 215 5.29 -13.45 2.91
CA SER A 215 5.14 -13.38 1.45
C SER A 215 4.50 -12.06 1.01
N PHE A 216 3.63 -11.47 1.84
CA PHE A 216 3.08 -10.14 1.59
C PHE A 216 4.14 -9.03 1.64
N VAL A 217 5.06 -9.07 2.62
CA VAL A 217 6.22 -8.15 2.65
C VAL A 217 7.06 -8.34 1.41
N GLU A 218 7.39 -9.58 1.05
CA GLU A 218 8.23 -9.88 -0.11
C GLU A 218 7.63 -9.31 -1.39
N VAL A 219 6.36 -9.62 -1.68
CA VAL A 219 5.64 -9.12 -2.88
C VAL A 219 5.65 -7.60 -2.99
N ILE A 220 5.48 -6.90 -1.86
CA ILE A 220 5.50 -5.43 -1.83
C ILE A 220 6.95 -4.93 -1.97
N GLU A 221 7.88 -5.36 -1.12
CA GLU A 221 9.26 -4.83 -1.12
C GLU A 221 10.03 -5.14 -2.41
N SER A 222 9.68 -6.21 -3.13
CA SER A 222 10.24 -6.55 -4.46
C SER A 222 9.55 -5.85 -5.62
N ALA A 223 8.48 -5.08 -5.38
CA ALA A 223 7.62 -4.50 -6.40
C ALA A 223 6.99 -5.56 -7.34
N THR A 224 6.86 -6.81 -6.89
CA THR A 224 6.46 -7.92 -7.76
C THR A 224 5.06 -7.73 -8.34
N VAL A 225 4.18 -6.98 -7.68
CA VAL A 225 2.88 -6.56 -8.25
C VAL A 225 3.01 -6.00 -9.67
N TRP A 226 4.11 -5.30 -9.95
CA TRP A 226 4.36 -4.60 -11.20
C TRP A 226 5.26 -5.35 -12.19
N ASP A 227 5.76 -6.53 -11.83
CA ASP A 227 6.51 -7.34 -12.77
C ASP A 227 5.58 -7.67 -13.95
N PHE A 228 5.88 -7.22 -15.15
CA PHE A 228 5.18 -7.73 -16.32
C PHE A 228 5.80 -9.10 -16.63
N LEU A 229 4.99 -10.08 -17.00
CA LEU A 229 5.52 -11.33 -17.54
C LEU A 229 6.28 -10.96 -18.82
N ASP A 230 7.61 -10.81 -18.73
CA ASP A 230 8.52 -10.65 -19.87
C ASP A 230 8.60 -11.97 -20.64
N GLY A 231 7.46 -12.37 -21.20
CA GLY A 231 7.30 -13.57 -21.98
C GLY A 231 7.59 -13.34 -23.45
N LYS A 232 8.75 -12.78 -23.82
CA LYS A 232 9.35 -12.93 -25.17
C LYS A 232 10.88 -12.85 -25.10
N THR A 233 11.52 -13.96 -24.72
CA THR A 233 12.86 -14.25 -25.25
C THR A 233 12.67 -14.59 -26.73
N VAL A 234 13.02 -13.64 -27.61
CA VAL A 234 13.18 -13.90 -29.04
C VAL A 234 14.46 -14.72 -29.19
N GLN A 235 14.32 -16.00 -29.55
CA GLN A 235 15.37 -16.71 -30.28
C GLN A 235 15.28 -16.33 -31.76
#